data_AF-E4KYN9-F1
#
_entry.id   AF-E4KYN9-F1
#
_cell.length_a   1.000
_cell.length_b   1.000
_cell.length_c   1.000
_cell.angle_alpha   90.00
_cell.angle_beta   90.00
_cell.angle_gamma   90.00
#
_symmetry.space_group_name_H-M   'P 1'
#
loop_
_entity.id
_entity.type
_entity.pdbx_description
1 polymer ?
#
loop_
_entity_poly.entity_id
_entity_poly.type
_entity_poly.pdbx_seq_one_letter_code
_entity_poly.pdbx_strand_id
1 'polypeptide(L)'
;MKNKNWKHLIIVTLMIGLIFITACSREKNVKSEDFHLFKEEMSSNKKIGEIQIKFLRPSLYINFVTSENFEINDVKKVIDKLKPFINTNHMDEIASKYWAKDTKVSTVYISFYNGRIDKNDTRKNLVYSIYTNYYKTHVVDDNPLNVDAYSTWFIEVDGKEYQLEDYLDGDY
;
A
#
# COMPACT_ATOMS: atom_id res chain seq x y z
N MET A 1 38.15 -5.78 44.57
CA MET A 1 38.23 -4.93 43.36
C MET A 1 37.10 -5.30 42.41
N LYS A 2 36.04 -4.47 42.29
CA LYS A 2 34.94 -4.72 41.34
C LYS A 2 35.45 -4.47 39.92
N ASN A 3 35.39 -5.50 39.07
CA ASN A 3 35.94 -5.53 37.73
C ASN A 3 35.30 -4.44 36.85
N LYS A 4 36.05 -3.37 36.57
CA LYS A 4 35.62 -2.17 35.84
C LYS A 4 35.05 -2.50 34.44
N ASN A 5 35.45 -3.65 33.89
CA ASN A 5 35.08 -4.12 32.55
C ASN A 5 33.65 -4.68 32.45
N TRP A 6 33.02 -5.09 33.56
CA TRP A 6 31.65 -5.63 33.52
C TRP A 6 30.62 -4.55 33.17
N LYS A 7 30.79 -3.32 33.69
CA LYS A 7 29.91 -2.19 33.37
C LYS A 7 29.93 -1.84 31.88
N HIS A 8 31.11 -1.88 31.26
CA HIS A 8 31.27 -1.62 29.83
C HIS A 8 30.66 -2.72 28.98
N LEU A 9 30.79 -4.00 29.39
CA LEU A 9 30.16 -5.12 28.70
C LEU A 9 28.62 -5.01 28.72
N ILE A 10 28.02 -4.68 29.87
CA ILE A 10 26.55 -4.50 29.98
C ILE A 10 26.06 -3.38 29.07
N ILE A 11 26.77 -2.25 29.01
CA ILE A 11 26.40 -1.09 28.19
C ILE A 11 26.44 -1.43 26.70
N VAL A 12 27.45 -2.18 26.25
CA VAL A 12 27.56 -2.63 24.85
C VAL A 12 26.43 -3.60 24.49
N THR A 13 26.11 -4.56 25.35
CA THR A 13 25.00 -5.50 25.11
C THR A 13 23.64 -4.80 25.09
N LEU A 14 23.44 -3.77 25.92
CA LEU A 14 22.21 -2.95 25.95
C LEU A 14 22.05 -2.09 24.69
N MET A 15 23.14 -1.49 24.18
CA MET A 15 23.11 -0.74 22.93
C MET A 15 22.83 -1.64 21.71
N ILE A 16 23.42 -2.83 21.65
CA ILE A 16 23.15 -3.79 20.58
C ILE A 16 21.69 -4.25 20.62
N GLY A 17 21.14 -4.51 21.81
CA GLY A 17 19.71 -4.85 21.98
C GLY A 17 18.74 -3.76 21.52
N LEU A 18 19.06 -2.48 21.75
CA LEU A 18 18.24 -1.34 21.32
C LEU A 18 18.23 -1.13 19.79
N ILE A 19 19.33 -1.46 19.11
CA ILE A 19 19.44 -1.34 17.64
C ILE A 19 18.52 -2.34 16.94
N PHE A 20 18.29 -3.54 17.50
CA PHE A 20 17.41 -4.54 16.88
C PHE A 20 15.90 -4.26 17.02
N ILE A 21 15.47 -3.36 17.91
CA ILE A 21 14.04 -3.10 18.16
C ILE A 21 13.47 -2.04 17.18
N THR A 22 14.33 -1.25 16.53
CA THR A 22 13.94 -0.01 15.83
C THR A 22 13.91 -0.08 14.31
N ALA A 23 14.38 -1.17 13.68
CA ALA A 23 14.65 -1.17 12.23
C ALA A 23 13.72 -2.03 11.34
N CYS A 24 12.80 -2.83 11.88
CA CYS A 24 11.77 -3.43 11.03
C CYS A 24 10.64 -2.43 10.81
N SER A 25 10.50 -1.92 9.57
CA SER A 25 9.31 -1.17 9.14
C SER A 25 8.08 -2.00 9.47
N ARG A 26 7.35 -1.60 10.52
CA ARG A 26 6.19 -2.36 11.02
C ARG A 26 5.00 -2.07 10.14
N GLU A 27 4.50 -3.09 9.47
CA GLU A 27 3.20 -3.05 8.79
C GLU A 27 2.09 -2.66 9.78
N LYS A 28 1.21 -1.73 9.36
CA LYS A 28 0.05 -1.28 10.13
C LYS A 28 -1.24 -1.61 9.38
N ASN A 29 -2.21 -2.21 10.08
CA ASN A 29 -3.57 -2.33 9.53
C ASN A 29 -4.26 -0.97 9.59
N VAL A 30 -4.65 -0.45 8.42
CA VAL A 30 -5.29 0.86 8.31
C VAL A 30 -6.78 0.76 8.63
N LYS A 31 -7.22 1.68 9.47
CA LYS A 31 -8.60 1.89 9.90
C LYS A 31 -8.89 3.38 9.74
N SER A 32 -9.60 3.75 8.69
CA SER A 32 -10.23 5.07 8.51
C SER A 32 -11.72 4.88 8.27
N GLU A 33 -12.51 5.90 8.55
CA GLU A 33 -13.95 5.90 8.31
C GLU A 33 -14.25 5.74 6.81
N ASP A 34 -13.55 6.50 5.98
CA ASP A 34 -13.58 6.39 4.51
C ASP A 34 -13.38 4.96 4.01
N PHE A 35 -12.32 4.28 4.47
CA PHE A 35 -12.09 2.90 4.08
C PHE A 35 -13.06 1.92 4.72
N HIS A 36 -13.67 2.27 5.85
CA HIS A 36 -14.74 1.45 6.42
C HIS A 36 -15.98 1.50 5.53
N LEU A 37 -16.41 2.71 5.13
CA LEU A 37 -17.54 2.93 4.22
C LEU A 37 -17.30 2.26 2.86
N PHE A 38 -16.09 2.41 2.29
CA PHE A 38 -15.71 1.71 1.07
C PHE A 38 -15.83 0.18 1.21
N LYS A 39 -15.33 -0.39 2.31
CA LYS A 39 -15.42 -1.84 2.56
C LYS A 39 -16.86 -2.31 2.72
N GLU A 40 -17.70 -1.55 3.41
CA GLU A 40 -19.12 -1.85 3.54
C GLU A 40 -19.82 -1.83 2.18
N GLU A 41 -19.56 -0.81 1.35
CA GLU A 41 -20.09 -0.75 0.00
C GLU A 41 -19.65 -1.96 -0.84
N MET A 42 -18.36 -2.32 -0.76
CA MET A 42 -17.80 -3.45 -1.51
C MET A 42 -18.28 -4.81 -0.98
N SER A 43 -18.73 -4.92 0.27
CA SER A 43 -19.23 -6.17 0.85
C SER A 43 -20.49 -6.69 0.14
N SER A 44 -21.22 -5.81 -0.55
CA SER A 44 -22.34 -6.18 -1.42
C SER A 44 -21.91 -6.92 -2.69
N ASN A 45 -20.65 -6.79 -3.10
CA ASN A 45 -20.09 -7.47 -4.26
C ASN A 45 -19.73 -8.91 -3.90
N LYS A 46 -20.55 -9.87 -4.33
CA LYS A 46 -20.38 -11.30 -4.06
C LYS A 46 -19.04 -11.89 -4.53
N LYS A 47 -18.35 -11.21 -5.47
CA LYS A 47 -17.04 -11.64 -5.98
C LYS A 47 -15.88 -11.23 -5.07
N ILE A 48 -16.08 -10.28 -4.15
CA ILE A 48 -15.04 -9.82 -3.21
C ILE A 48 -15.26 -10.52 -1.87
N GLY A 49 -14.34 -11.42 -1.52
CA GLY A 49 -14.37 -12.13 -0.24
C GLY A 49 -13.71 -11.35 0.90
N GLU A 50 -12.59 -10.69 0.62
CA GLU A 50 -11.82 -9.98 1.66
C GLU A 50 -11.16 -8.72 1.10
N ILE A 51 -11.09 -7.66 1.93
CA ILE A 51 -10.36 -6.43 1.65
C ILE A 51 -9.40 -6.12 2.79
N GLN A 52 -8.10 -6.22 2.52
CA GLN A 52 -7.03 -5.89 3.44
C GLN A 52 -6.42 -4.54 3.07
N ILE A 53 -6.27 -3.64 4.05
CA ILE A 53 -5.62 -2.35 3.85
C ILE A 53 -4.51 -2.22 4.85
N LYS A 54 -3.28 -2.16 4.33
CA LYS A 54 -2.05 -2.23 5.10
C LYS A 54 -1.15 -1.08 4.70
N PHE A 55 -0.51 -0.48 5.69
CA PHE A 55 0.46 0.57 5.46
C PHE A 55 1.83 0.12 5.91
N LEU A 56 2.73 -0.01 4.94
CA LEU A 56 4.14 -0.32 5.13
C LEU A 56 4.92 0.80 4.46
N ARG A 57 5.46 1.72 5.27
CA ARG A 57 6.09 2.95 4.77
C ARG A 57 7.14 2.61 3.68
N PRO A 58 7.13 3.32 2.53
CA PRO A 58 6.31 4.50 2.22
C PRO A 58 4.98 4.21 1.52
N SER A 59 4.54 2.95 1.42
CA SER A 59 3.46 2.55 0.52
C SER A 59 2.23 2.00 1.25
N LEU A 60 1.05 2.39 0.76
CA LEU A 60 -0.22 1.81 1.15
C LEU A 60 -0.55 0.62 0.23
N TYR A 61 -1.02 -0.47 0.80
CA TYR A 61 -1.40 -1.68 0.08
C TYR A 61 -2.88 -1.97 0.33
N ILE A 62 -3.65 -2.08 -0.75
CA ILE A 62 -5.07 -2.40 -0.74
C ILE A 62 -5.22 -3.71 -1.51
N ASN A 63 -5.38 -4.81 -0.78
CA ASN A 63 -5.47 -6.15 -1.36
C ASN A 63 -6.92 -6.63 -1.33
N PHE A 64 -7.39 -7.10 -2.47
CA PHE A 64 -8.69 -7.75 -2.64
C PHE A 64 -8.47 -9.25 -2.83
N VAL A 65 -9.15 -10.06 -2.03
CA VAL A 65 -9.27 -11.50 -2.27
C VAL A 65 -10.62 -11.76 -2.90
N THR A 66 -10.60 -12.38 -4.08
CA THR A 66 -11.79 -12.58 -4.92
C THR A 66 -12.15 -14.07 -5.00
N SER A 67 -13.43 -14.39 -5.06
CA SER A 67 -13.97 -15.76 -4.99
C SER A 67 -14.22 -16.41 -6.36
N GLU A 68 -14.20 -15.63 -7.44
CA GLU A 68 -14.49 -16.04 -8.81
C GLU A 68 -13.48 -15.43 -9.79
N ASN A 69 -13.61 -15.77 -11.08
CA ASN A 69 -12.89 -15.09 -12.15
C ASN A 69 -13.24 -13.58 -12.09
N PHE A 70 -12.27 -12.78 -11.66
CA PHE A 70 -12.42 -11.34 -11.51
C PHE A 70 -11.93 -10.71 -12.80
N GLU A 71 -12.85 -10.15 -13.59
CA GLU A 71 -12.53 -9.63 -14.93
C GLU A 71 -12.19 -8.15 -14.88
N ILE A 72 -11.62 -7.62 -15.96
CA ILE A 72 -11.21 -6.22 -16.05
C ILE A 72 -12.36 -5.23 -15.82
N ASN A 73 -13.60 -5.58 -16.21
CA ASN A 73 -14.79 -4.78 -15.93
C ASN A 73 -15.16 -4.74 -14.44
N ASP A 74 -14.83 -5.80 -13.67
CA ASP A 74 -15.01 -5.80 -12.22
C ASP A 74 -13.93 -4.93 -11.56
N VAL A 75 -12.70 -4.97 -12.07
CA VAL A 75 -11.61 -4.07 -11.67
C VAL A 75 -12.00 -2.61 -11.87
N LYS A 76 -12.49 -2.24 -13.07
CA LYS A 76 -12.94 -0.87 -13.38
C LYS A 76 -13.93 -0.35 -12.33
N LYS A 77 -14.97 -1.14 -12.00
CA LYS A 77 -15.96 -0.77 -10.98
C LYS A 77 -15.36 -0.55 -9.58
N VAL A 78 -14.40 -1.38 -9.18
CA VAL A 78 -13.74 -1.23 -7.88
C VAL A 78 -12.86 0.02 -7.87
N ILE A 79 -12.08 0.24 -8.93
CA ILE A 79 -11.19 1.39 -9.02
C ILE A 79 -11.98 2.71 -9.08
N ASP A 80 -13.06 2.78 -9.85
CA ASP A 80 -13.90 3.98 -9.94
C ASP A 80 -14.44 4.40 -8.58
N LYS A 81 -14.79 3.43 -7.73
CA LYS A 81 -15.24 3.67 -6.35
C LYS A 81 -14.11 3.96 -5.38
N LEU A 82 -12.91 3.45 -5.65
CA LEU A 82 -11.75 3.64 -4.78
C LEU A 82 -11.05 4.99 -5.02
N LYS A 83 -11.03 5.47 -6.27
CA LYS A 83 -10.39 6.73 -6.70
C LYS A 83 -10.70 7.92 -5.78
N PRO A 84 -11.96 8.22 -5.39
CA PRO A 84 -12.27 9.34 -4.50
C PRO A 84 -11.55 9.30 -3.15
N PHE A 85 -11.24 8.10 -2.64
CA PHE A 85 -10.56 7.91 -1.36
C PHE A 85 -9.04 8.00 -1.47
N ILE A 86 -8.47 7.87 -2.67
CA ILE A 86 -7.02 8.00 -2.90
C ILE A 86 -6.74 9.41 -3.38
N ASN A 87 -6.65 10.32 -2.41
CA ASN A 87 -6.32 11.73 -2.62
C ASN A 87 -5.31 12.21 -1.56
N THR A 88 -4.69 13.37 -1.80
CA THR A 88 -3.64 13.92 -0.92
C THR A 88 -4.09 14.08 0.52
N ASN A 89 -5.30 14.59 0.76
CA ASN A 89 -5.78 14.86 2.12
C ASN A 89 -5.93 13.55 2.91
N HIS A 90 -6.66 12.57 2.36
CA HIS A 90 -6.87 11.30 3.05
C HIS A 90 -5.56 10.51 3.21
N MET A 91 -4.67 10.55 2.22
CA MET A 91 -3.36 9.88 2.34
C MET A 91 -2.45 10.55 3.38
N ASP A 92 -2.44 11.87 3.48
CA ASP A 92 -1.70 12.62 4.50
C ASP A 92 -2.28 12.36 5.92
N GLU A 93 -3.60 12.22 6.04
CA GLU A 93 -4.27 11.81 7.29
C GLU A 93 -3.85 10.40 7.72
N ILE A 94 -3.84 9.42 6.80
CA ILE A 94 -3.35 8.07 7.07
C ILE A 94 -1.87 8.11 7.46
N ALA A 95 -1.05 8.85 6.73
CA ALA A 95 0.38 8.98 7.00
C ALA A 95 0.65 9.50 8.42
N SER A 96 -0.04 10.58 8.77
CA SER A 96 0.03 11.22 10.09
C SER A 96 -0.45 10.31 11.21
N LYS A 97 -1.53 9.56 10.99
CA LYS A 97 -2.14 8.67 12.01
C LYS A 97 -1.24 7.50 12.39
N TYR A 98 -0.52 6.92 11.43
CA TYR A 98 0.20 5.66 11.63
C TYR A 98 1.72 5.81 11.81
N TRP A 99 2.30 6.93 11.40
CA TRP A 99 3.74 7.20 11.52
C TRP A 99 4.03 8.57 12.14
N ALA A 100 4.14 9.62 11.32
CA ALA A 100 4.47 10.97 11.74
C ALA A 100 3.86 12.00 10.78
N LYS A 101 3.66 13.23 11.27
CA LYS A 101 2.94 14.30 10.57
C LYS A 101 3.59 14.75 9.25
N ASP A 102 4.88 14.52 9.09
CA ASP A 102 5.70 14.84 7.92
C ASP A 102 5.89 13.63 6.98
N THR A 103 5.27 12.50 7.28
CA THR A 103 5.30 11.33 6.41
C THR A 103 4.27 11.49 5.30
N LYS A 104 4.64 11.09 4.08
CA LYS A 104 3.72 10.96 2.94
C LYS A 104 3.58 9.50 2.54
N VAL A 105 2.40 9.12 2.06
CA VAL A 105 2.23 7.87 1.31
C VAL A 105 2.81 8.10 -0.09
N SER A 106 3.93 7.48 -0.41
CA SER A 106 4.56 7.69 -1.74
C SER A 106 3.78 6.99 -2.84
N THR A 107 3.26 5.79 -2.57
CA THR A 107 2.63 4.93 -3.56
C THR A 107 1.46 4.20 -2.91
N VAL A 108 0.35 4.09 -3.64
CA VAL A 108 -0.75 3.22 -3.30
C VAL A 108 -0.76 2.06 -4.27
N TYR A 109 -0.55 0.84 -3.77
CA TYR A 109 -0.68 -0.40 -4.51
C TYR A 109 -2.06 -1.00 -4.27
N ILE A 110 -2.72 -1.40 -5.35
CA ILE A 110 -4.01 -2.08 -5.36
C ILE A 110 -3.84 -3.42 -6.06
N SER A 111 -4.09 -4.51 -5.36
CA SER A 111 -3.85 -5.86 -5.88
C SER A 111 -5.09 -6.74 -5.76
N PHE A 112 -5.40 -7.46 -6.84
CA PHE A 112 -6.50 -8.41 -6.89
C PHE A 112 -5.96 -9.83 -6.94
N TYR A 113 -6.35 -10.65 -5.96
CA TYR A 113 -5.92 -12.04 -5.84
C TYR A 113 -7.09 -12.99 -6.06
N ASN A 114 -6.84 -14.07 -6.80
CA ASN A 114 -7.81 -15.16 -6.95
C ASN A 114 -7.72 -16.12 -5.76
N GLY A 115 -8.78 -16.20 -4.96
CA GLY A 115 -8.96 -17.14 -3.86
C GLY A 115 -8.18 -16.83 -2.58
N ARG A 116 -6.86 -16.59 -2.66
CA ARG A 116 -6.03 -16.26 -1.49
C ARG A 116 -4.72 -15.55 -1.83
N ILE A 117 -4.21 -14.79 -0.87
CA ILE A 117 -2.84 -14.27 -0.87
C ILE A 117 -1.91 -15.36 -0.31
N ASP A 118 -0.95 -15.83 -1.11
CA ASP A 118 0.07 -16.75 -0.63
C ASP A 118 1.14 -15.98 0.17
N LYS A 119 1.42 -16.43 1.38
CA LYS A 119 2.34 -15.74 2.30
C LYS A 119 3.81 -15.87 1.90
N ASN A 120 4.15 -16.89 1.10
CA ASN A 120 5.52 -17.15 0.67
C ASN A 120 5.81 -16.55 -0.71
N ASP A 121 4.77 -16.30 -1.51
CA ASP A 121 4.88 -15.73 -2.85
C ASP A 121 3.65 -14.87 -3.16
N THR A 122 3.77 -13.56 -2.99
CA THR A 122 2.68 -12.62 -3.24
C THR A 122 2.37 -12.41 -4.72
N ARG A 123 3.11 -13.01 -5.65
CA ARG A 123 2.73 -13.04 -7.06
C ARG A 123 1.84 -14.24 -7.38
N LYS A 124 1.86 -15.26 -6.52
CA LYS A 124 1.01 -16.41 -6.66
C LYS A 124 -0.45 -16.01 -6.45
N ASN A 125 -1.27 -16.31 -7.46
CA ASN A 125 -2.68 -15.93 -7.58
C ASN A 125 -2.95 -14.42 -7.77
N LEU A 126 -1.92 -13.60 -7.97
CA LEU A 126 -2.11 -12.19 -8.35
C LEU A 126 -2.69 -12.14 -9.77
N VAL A 127 -3.81 -11.45 -9.94
CA VAL A 127 -4.51 -11.31 -11.23
C VAL A 127 -4.23 -9.94 -11.82
N TYR A 128 -4.36 -8.89 -11.02
CA TYR A 128 -4.10 -7.52 -11.41
C TYR A 128 -3.31 -6.79 -10.32
N SER A 129 -2.33 -6.01 -10.75
CA SER A 129 -1.60 -5.08 -9.89
C SER A 129 -1.73 -3.68 -10.47
N ILE A 130 -2.30 -2.78 -9.68
CA ILE A 130 -2.53 -1.40 -10.03
C ILE A 130 -1.78 -0.53 -9.04
N TYR A 131 -1.28 0.61 -9.49
CA TYR A 131 -0.68 1.56 -8.56
C TYR A 131 -0.86 3.02 -9.00
N THR A 132 -0.71 3.92 -8.03
CA THR A 132 -0.66 5.36 -8.25
C THR A 132 0.31 6.00 -7.26
N ASN A 133 0.92 7.13 -7.64
CA ASN A 133 2.03 7.75 -6.90
C ASN A 133 1.74 9.20 -6.49
N TYR A 134 2.34 9.63 -5.39
CA TYR A 134 2.35 11.05 -5.03
C TYR A 134 3.36 11.83 -5.87
N TYR A 135 4.55 11.28 -6.09
CA TYR A 135 5.60 11.88 -6.92
C TYR A 135 5.67 11.16 -8.29
N LYS A 136 5.94 11.92 -9.36
CA LYS A 136 6.12 11.38 -10.72
C LYS A 136 7.41 10.61 -10.88
N THR A 137 8.42 10.96 -10.08
CA THR A 137 9.74 10.31 -10.10
C THR A 137 10.06 9.74 -8.72
N HIS A 138 11.14 8.97 -8.65
CA HIS A 138 11.68 8.47 -7.38
C HIS A 138 12.29 9.59 -6.51
N VAL A 139 12.45 10.81 -7.05
CA VAL A 139 12.96 11.96 -6.32
C VAL A 139 11.85 12.51 -5.44
N VAL A 140 12.11 12.53 -4.13
CA VAL A 140 11.21 13.13 -3.13
C VAL A 140 11.47 14.63 -3.09
N ASP A 141 10.75 15.36 -3.95
CA ASP A 141 10.82 16.81 -4.07
C ASP A 141 9.42 17.37 -4.31
N ASP A 142 9.01 18.33 -3.49
CA ASP A 142 7.70 19.00 -3.53
C ASP A 142 7.61 20.07 -4.65
N ASN A 143 8.59 20.14 -5.55
CA ASN A 143 8.45 20.89 -6.79
C ASN A 143 7.15 20.48 -7.52
N PRO A 144 6.23 21.42 -7.82
CA PRO A 144 4.95 21.11 -8.46
C PRO A 144 5.07 20.32 -9.77
N LEU A 145 6.20 20.43 -10.48
CA LEU A 145 6.44 19.65 -11.69
C LEU A 145 6.60 18.15 -11.42
N ASN A 146 7.09 17.78 -10.23
CA ASN A 146 7.33 16.41 -9.79
C ASN A 146 6.17 15.83 -8.96
N VAL A 147 5.17 16.62 -8.58
CA VAL A 147 3.99 16.15 -7.85
C VAL A 147 2.94 15.63 -8.84
N ASP A 148 2.56 14.35 -8.70
CA ASP A 148 1.43 13.73 -9.39
C ASP A 148 0.15 13.77 -8.54
N ALA A 149 0.30 13.70 -7.21
CA ALA A 149 -0.81 13.73 -6.26
C ALA A 149 -1.86 12.62 -6.50
N TYR A 150 -1.41 11.43 -6.92
CA TYR A 150 -2.22 10.25 -7.23
C TYR A 150 -3.20 10.44 -8.41
N SER A 151 -2.85 11.33 -9.33
CA SER A 151 -3.67 11.64 -10.51
C SER A 151 -3.51 10.59 -11.60
N THR A 152 -2.32 10.01 -11.72
CA THR A 152 -2.01 9.03 -12.77
C THR A 152 -2.01 7.61 -12.20
N TRP A 153 -2.67 6.70 -12.91
CA TRP A 153 -2.86 5.32 -12.48
C TRP A 153 -2.27 4.36 -13.51
N PHE A 154 -1.65 3.30 -13.03
CA PHE A 154 -0.97 2.32 -13.85
C PHE A 154 -1.43 0.92 -13.51
N ILE A 155 -1.42 0.03 -14.49
CA ILE A 155 -1.64 -1.40 -14.31
C ILE A 155 -0.42 -2.18 -14.81
N GLU A 156 0.04 -3.12 -14.00
CA GLU A 156 1.08 -4.07 -14.37
C GLU A 156 0.44 -5.41 -14.75
N VAL A 157 0.69 -5.85 -15.98
CA VAL A 157 0.23 -7.12 -16.54
C VAL A 157 1.42 -7.79 -17.24
N ASP A 158 1.74 -9.02 -16.83
CA ASP A 158 2.87 -9.81 -17.35
C ASP A 158 4.23 -9.08 -17.35
N GLY A 159 4.45 -8.24 -16.33
CA GLY A 159 5.69 -7.45 -16.16
C GLY A 159 5.78 -6.25 -17.10
N LYS A 160 4.70 -5.89 -17.79
CA LYS A 160 4.56 -4.65 -18.55
C LYS A 160 3.61 -3.70 -17.85
N GLU A 161 3.90 -2.42 -17.98
CA GLU A 161 3.12 -1.34 -17.40
C GLU A 161 2.33 -0.60 -18.48
N TYR A 162 1.07 -0.28 -18.17
CA TYR A 162 0.18 0.50 -19.02
C TYR A 162 -0.49 1.59 -18.17
N GLN A 163 -0.85 2.71 -18.80
CA GLN A 163 -1.80 3.61 -18.17
C GLN A 163 -3.13 2.88 -17.97
N LEU A 164 -3.70 3.02 -16.78
CA LEU A 164 -4.87 2.23 -16.40
C LEU A 164 -6.05 2.52 -17.32
N GLU A 165 -6.29 3.79 -17.63
CA GLU A 165 -7.37 4.24 -18.50
C GLU A 165 -7.28 3.57 -19.89
N ASP A 166 -6.11 3.63 -20.54
CA ASP A 166 -5.87 3.02 -21.85
C ASP A 166 -6.09 1.49 -21.79
N TYR A 167 -5.62 0.84 -20.73
CA TYR A 167 -5.78 -0.59 -20.55
C TYR A 167 -7.26 -1.00 -20.35
N LEU A 168 -8.01 -0.21 -19.57
CA LEU A 168 -9.41 -0.47 -19.27
C LEU A 168 -10.32 -0.24 -20.49
N ASP A 169 -9.94 0.64 -21.41
CA ASP A 169 -10.72 0.97 -22.60
C ASP A 169 -10.33 0.13 -23.83
N GLY A 170 -9.23 -0.63 -23.76
CA GLY A 170 -8.81 -1.56 -24.82
C GLY A 170 -7.79 -0.99 -25.80
N ASP A 171 -7.19 0.15 -25.48
CA ASP A 171 -6.36 0.96 -26.38
C ASP A 171 -4.85 0.70 -26.19
N TYR A 172 -4.45 -0.58 -26.04
CA TYR A 172 -3.08 -1.01 -25.67
C TYR A 172 -2.31 -1.78 -26.75
#